data_AF-A0A1X7VPA0-F1
#
_entry.id   AF-A0A1X7VPA0-F1
#
_cell.length_a   1.000
_cell.length_b   1.000
_cell.length_c   1.000
_cell.angle_alpha   90.00
_cell.angle_beta   90.00
_cell.angle_gamma   90.00
#
_symmetry.space_group_name_H-M   'P 1'
#
loop_
_entity.id
_entity.type
_entity.pdbx_description
1 polymer ?
#
loop_
_entity_poly.entity_id
_entity_poly.type
_entity_poly.pdbx_seq_one_letter_code
_entity_poly.pdbx_strand_id
1 'polypeptide(L)'
;MAAVSRRVIDDAIKARTLSLGYQKLKKDQARVIRSFVEGNDIFACLPTGFGKSLCYFSLPVIFDLLHERSSPTSAIIVISPLQALMMDQVVSLKNKGIKAVTVIDLGDDDDERNLL
;
A
#
# COMPACT_ATOMS: atom_id res chain seq x y z
N MET A 1 -7.68 10.54 19.59
CA MET A 1 -6.75 10.91 18.50
C MET A 1 -6.79 12.42 18.36
N ALA A 2 -5.67 13.13 18.50
CA ALA A 2 -5.66 14.57 18.26
C ALA A 2 -6.05 14.82 16.78
N ALA A 3 -6.88 15.83 16.52
CA ALA A 3 -7.27 16.16 15.15
C ALA A 3 -6.04 16.67 14.38
N VAL A 4 -5.45 15.82 13.55
CA VAL A 4 -4.35 16.23 12.66
C VAL A 4 -4.91 17.20 11.63
N SER A 5 -4.28 18.37 11.49
CA SER A 5 -4.79 19.40 10.59
C SER A 5 -4.80 18.92 9.13
N ARG A 6 -5.80 19.35 8.36
CA ARG A 6 -5.95 18.97 6.94
C ARG A 6 -4.72 19.29 6.10
N ARG A 7 -4.01 20.37 6.43
CA ARG A 7 -2.76 20.76 5.75
C ARG A 7 -1.67 19.72 5.95
N VAL A 8 -1.50 19.23 7.17
CA VAL A 8 -0.50 18.20 7.51
C VAL A 8 -0.80 16.88 6.79
N ILE A 9 -2.08 16.49 6.69
CA ILE A 9 -2.51 15.31 5.93
C ILE A 9 -2.14 15.46 4.45
N ASP A 10 -2.43 16.61 3.85
CA ASP A 10 -2.15 16.87 2.43
C ASP A 10 -0.64 16.91 2.15
N ASP A 11 0.16 17.44 3.07
CA ASP A 11 1.63 17.44 2.96
C ASP A 11 2.19 16.01 3.04
N ALA A 12 1.69 15.17 3.95
CA ALA A 12 2.08 13.76 4.06
C ALA A 12 1.71 12.95 2.80
N ILE A 13 0.50 13.16 2.27
CA ILE A 13 0.05 12.56 1.01
C ILE A 13 0.99 12.96 -0.13
N LYS A 14 1.32 14.24 -0.23
CA LYS A 14 2.19 14.78 -1.29
C LYS A 14 3.60 14.18 -1.19
N ALA A 15 4.20 14.19 0.00
CA ALA A 15 5.52 13.61 0.24
C ALA A 15 5.57 12.14 -0.15
N ARG A 16 4.58 11.34 0.27
CA ARG A 16 4.49 9.92 -0.08
C ARG A 16 4.31 9.71 -1.59
N THR A 17 3.44 10.48 -2.23
CA THR A 17 3.16 10.36 -3.67
C THR A 17 4.43 10.60 -4.50
N LEU A 18 5.20 11.64 -4.15
CA LEU A 18 6.47 11.96 -4.81
C LEU A 18 7.53 10.88 -4.58
N SER A 19 7.64 10.34 -3.36
CA SER A 19 8.60 9.25 -3.05
C SER A 19 8.36 7.97 -3.88
N LEU A 20 7.13 7.79 -4.38
CA LEU A 20 6.73 6.65 -5.20
C LEU A 20 6.89 6.90 -6.71
N GLY A 21 7.39 8.07 -7.10
CA GLY A 21 7.59 8.48 -8.50
C GLY A 21 6.34 9.05 -9.17
N TYR A 22 5.29 9.39 -8.42
CA TYR A 22 4.07 9.98 -8.98
C TYR A 22 4.03 11.49 -8.72
N GLN A 23 3.60 12.26 -9.73
CA GLN A 23 3.48 13.72 -9.57
C GLN A 23 2.26 14.13 -8.74
N LYS A 24 1.13 13.43 -8.90
CA LYS A 24 -0.12 13.71 -8.19
C LYS A 24 -1.01 12.49 -8.12
N LEU A 25 -1.81 12.42 -7.07
CA LEU A 25 -2.93 11.47 -6.98
C LEU A 25 -4.13 11.96 -7.78
N LYS A 26 -4.93 11.02 -8.27
CA LYS A 26 -6.28 11.30 -8.76
C LYS A 26 -7.19 11.67 -7.59
N LYS A 27 -8.26 12.41 -7.88
CA LYS A 27 -9.22 12.91 -6.88
C LYS A 27 -9.75 11.80 -5.96
N ASP A 28 -10.17 10.67 -6.54
CA ASP A 28 -10.72 9.56 -5.74
C ASP A 28 -9.66 8.80 -4.94
N GLN A 29 -8.41 8.73 -5.43
CA GLN A 29 -7.30 8.14 -4.66
C GLN A 29 -7.01 8.99 -3.41
N ALA A 30 -6.96 10.31 -3.57
CA ALA A 30 -6.79 11.22 -2.44
C ALA A 30 -7.97 11.14 -1.45
N ARG A 31 -9.20 10.96 -1.95
CA ARG A 31 -10.38 10.76 -1.09
C ARG A 31 -10.28 9.48 -0.24
N VAL A 32 -9.84 8.37 -0.85
CA VAL A 32 -9.61 7.11 -0.13
C VAL A 32 -8.57 7.30 0.97
N ILE A 33 -7.41 7.88 0.65
CA ILE A 33 -6.34 8.03 1.64
C ILE A 33 -6.75 8.97 2.79
N ARG A 34 -7.44 10.08 2.49
CA ARG A 34 -7.93 10.99 3.55
C ARG A 34 -8.94 10.31 4.47
N SER A 35 -9.89 9.58 3.91
CA SER A 35 -10.89 8.86 4.70
C SER A 35 -10.25 7.83 5.64
N PHE A 36 -9.15 7.20 5.22
CA PHE A 36 -8.40 6.24 6.03
C PHE A 36 -7.69 6.93 7.20
N VAL A 37 -7.03 8.05 6.92
CA VAL A 37 -6.33 8.85 7.94
C VAL A 37 -7.29 9.39 9.00
N GLU A 38 -8.52 9.66 8.62
CA GLU A 38 -9.61 10.06 9.53
C GLU A 38 -10.13 8.89 10.39
N GLY A 39 -9.63 7.66 10.18
CA GLY A 39 -10.01 6.47 10.94
C GLY A 39 -11.30 5.81 10.47
N ASN A 40 -11.75 6.08 9.24
CA ASN A 40 -12.95 5.46 8.70
C ASN A 40 -12.66 4.15 7.98
N ASP A 41 -13.62 3.23 8.02
CA ASP A 41 -13.70 2.12 7.09
C ASP A 41 -14.10 2.60 5.69
N ILE A 42 -13.51 1.99 4.66
CA ILE A 42 -13.64 2.48 3.28
C ILE A 42 -14.08 1.38 2.34
N PHE A 43 -15.16 1.65 1.62
CA PHE A 43 -15.48 0.95 0.39
C PHE A 43 -15.08 1.80 -0.82
N ALA A 44 -14.06 1.36 -1.56
CA ALA A 44 -13.53 2.08 -2.71
C ALA A 44 -13.81 1.35 -4.03
N CYS A 45 -14.79 1.84 -4.79
CA CYS A 45 -15.06 1.37 -6.15
C CYS A 45 -14.28 2.20 -7.18
N LEU A 46 -13.13 1.69 -7.62
CA LEU A 46 -12.28 2.34 -8.62
C LEU A 46 -12.13 1.41 -9.84
N PRO A 47 -12.08 1.91 -11.09
CA PRO A 47 -11.93 1.06 -12.28
C PRO A 47 -10.56 0.36 -12.34
N THR A 48 -10.44 -0.68 -13.17
CA THR A 48 -9.15 -1.32 -13.47
C THR A 48 -8.16 -0.29 -14.05
N GLY A 49 -6.87 -0.46 -13.77
CA GLY A 49 -5.84 0.52 -14.17
C GLY A 49 -5.92 1.89 -13.45
N PHE A 50 -6.90 2.13 -12.58
CA PHE A 50 -7.03 3.44 -11.92
C PHE A 50 -5.90 3.74 -10.93
N GLY A 51 -5.20 2.71 -10.45
CA GLY A 51 -4.14 2.81 -9.45
C GLY A 51 -4.65 2.56 -8.02
N LYS A 52 -5.47 1.52 -7.82
CA LYS A 52 -5.95 1.10 -6.49
C LYS A 52 -4.79 0.76 -5.55
N SER A 53 -3.77 0.09 -6.08
CA SER A 53 -2.52 -0.26 -5.38
C SER A 53 -1.79 0.93 -4.78
N LEU A 54 -1.74 2.04 -5.51
CA LEU A 54 -1.14 3.26 -5.00
C LEU A 54 -1.82 3.77 -3.73
N CYS A 55 -3.13 3.54 -3.58
CA CYS A 55 -3.86 3.96 -2.38
C CYS A 55 -3.37 3.15 -1.17
N TYR A 56 -3.49 1.82 -1.22
CA TYR A 56 -3.18 0.98 -0.06
C TYR A 56 -1.68 0.95 0.28
N PHE A 57 -0.77 0.94 -0.71
CA PHE A 57 0.68 1.00 -0.47
C PHE A 57 1.20 2.33 0.10
N SER A 58 0.37 3.39 0.04
CA SER A 58 0.71 4.68 0.62
C SER A 58 0.33 4.78 2.10
N LEU A 59 -0.67 4.01 2.54
CA LEU A 59 -1.24 4.11 3.88
C LEU A 59 -0.25 3.93 5.03
N PRO A 60 0.66 2.93 5.07
CA PRO A 60 1.50 2.71 6.25
C PRO A 60 2.46 3.88 6.48
N VAL A 61 3.08 4.39 5.42
CA VAL A 61 4.01 5.53 5.51
C VAL A 61 3.27 6.81 5.89
N ILE A 62 2.09 7.05 5.32
CA ILE A 62 1.29 8.22 5.69
C ILE A 62 0.86 8.12 7.15
N PHE A 63 0.43 6.94 7.59
CA PHE A 63 0.08 6.71 8.99
C PHE A 63 1.26 7.01 9.92
N ASP A 64 2.45 6.49 9.62
CA ASP A 64 3.65 6.71 10.42
C ASP A 64 4.05 8.19 10.46
N LEU A 65 4.03 8.89 9.32
CA LEU A 65 4.33 10.32 9.23
C LEU A 65 3.40 11.17 10.10
N LEU A 66 2.10 10.84 10.13
CA LEU A 66 1.11 11.60 10.88
C LEU A 66 1.11 11.30 12.38
N HIS A 67 1.68 10.16 12.79
CA HIS A 67 1.78 9.74 14.19
C HIS A 67 3.20 9.84 14.75
N GLU A 68 4.10 10.53 14.04
CA GLU A 68 5.52 10.72 14.41
C GLU A 68 6.24 9.39 14.74
N ARG A 69 5.82 8.30 14.10
CA ARG A 69 6.38 6.98 14.32
C ARG A 69 7.54 6.72 13.40
N SER A 70 8.72 6.57 14.00
CA SER A 70 9.94 6.19 13.28
C SER A 70 10.29 4.70 13.41
N SER A 71 9.80 4.02 14.46
CA SER A 71 10.02 2.59 14.68
C SER A 71 9.05 1.99 15.72
N PRO A 72 8.53 0.76 15.52
CA PRO A 72 8.56 0.01 14.26
C PRO A 72 7.68 0.68 13.19
N THR A 73 8.04 0.51 11.92
CA THR A 73 7.26 1.00 10.78
C THR A 73 5.94 0.24 10.70
N SER A 74 4.84 0.95 10.41
CA SER A 74 3.54 0.34 10.20
C SER A 74 3.54 -0.54 8.95
N ALA A 75 2.72 -1.59 8.98
CA ALA A 75 2.52 -2.51 7.86
C ALA A 75 1.05 -2.55 7.46
N ILE A 76 0.79 -2.98 6.23
CA ILE A 76 -0.55 -3.31 5.74
C ILE A 76 -0.61 -4.78 5.37
N ILE A 77 -1.77 -5.38 5.56
CA ILE A 77 -2.06 -6.72 5.06
C ILE A 77 -2.98 -6.57 3.85
N VAL A 78 -2.56 -7.14 2.73
CA VAL A 78 -3.32 -7.12 1.47
C VAL A 78 -3.76 -8.54 1.17
N ILE A 79 -5.07 -8.78 1.19
CA ILE A 79 -5.66 -10.08 0.90
C ILE A 79 -6.11 -10.08 -0.55
N SER A 80 -5.62 -11.02 -1.34
CA SER A 80 -5.97 -11.19 -2.76
C SER A 80 -6.12 -12.67 -3.09
N PRO A 81 -7.15 -13.06 -3.86
CA PRO A 81 -7.34 -14.46 -4.25
C PRO A 81 -6.35 -14.91 -5.33
N LEU A 82 -5.69 -13.99 -6.05
CA LEU A 82 -4.83 -14.32 -7.18
C LEU A 82 -3.34 -14.31 -6.79
N GLN A 83 -2.73 -15.50 -6.69
CA GLN A 83 -1.30 -15.66 -6.33
C GLN A 83 -0.35 -14.94 -7.31
N ALA A 84 -0.54 -15.12 -8.62
CA ALA A 84 0.29 -14.45 -9.63
C ALA A 84 0.28 -12.93 -9.46
N LEU A 85 -0.90 -12.34 -9.20
CA LEU A 85 -1.03 -10.91 -8.93
C LEU A 85 -0.31 -10.48 -7.65
N MET A 86 -0.35 -11.31 -6.60
CA MET A 86 0.38 -11.02 -5.36
C MET A 86 1.89 -11.00 -5.60
N MET A 87 2.43 -11.97 -6.34
CA MET A 87 3.84 -12.04 -6.68
C MET A 87 4.28 -10.82 -7.51
N ASP A 88 3.52 -10.47 -8.55
CA ASP A 88 3.80 -9.30 -9.40
C ASP A 88 3.83 -8.00 -8.58
N GLN A 89 2.91 -7.85 -7.63
CA GLN A 89 2.87 -6.69 -6.74
C GLN A 89 4.09 -6.64 -5.81
N VAL A 90 4.49 -7.77 -5.23
CA VAL A 90 5.69 -7.85 -4.37
C VAL A 90 6.95 -7.49 -5.16
N VAL A 91 7.11 -8.04 -6.37
CA VAL A 91 8.25 -7.70 -7.25
C VAL A 91 8.26 -6.22 -7.58
N SER A 92 7.11 -5.64 -7.96
CA SER A 92 6.99 -4.21 -8.25
C SER A 92 7.36 -3.32 -7.06
N LEU A 93 6.96 -3.70 -5.84
CA LEU A 93 7.31 -2.98 -4.62
C LEU A 93 8.80 -3.08 -4.29
N LYS A 94 9.39 -4.27 -4.40
CA LYS A 94 10.82 -4.49 -4.17
C LYS A 94 11.68 -3.66 -5.15
N ASN A 95 11.26 -3.58 -6.42
CA ASN A 95 11.93 -2.74 -7.42
C ASN A 95 11.87 -1.25 -7.09
N LYS A 96 10.92 -0.81 -6.25
CA LYS A 96 10.81 0.55 -5.73
C LYS A 96 11.47 0.73 -4.36
N GLY A 97 12.22 -0.27 -3.88
CA GLY A 97 12.86 -0.25 -2.55
C GLY A 97 11.87 -0.41 -1.38
N ILE A 98 10.64 -0.85 -1.64
CA ILE A 98 9.61 -1.02 -0.61
C ILE A 98 9.63 -2.47 -0.12
N LYS A 99 9.75 -2.65 1.20
CA LYS A 99 9.70 -3.97 1.83
C LYS A 99 8.30 -4.58 1.65
N ALA A 100 8.25 -5.75 1.03
CA ALA A 100 7.03 -6.51 0.82
C ALA A 100 7.34 -8.00 0.76
N VAL A 101 6.41 -8.81 1.25
CA VAL A 101 6.44 -10.27 1.22
C VAL A 101 5.03 -10.78 0.90
N THR A 102 4.96 -11.95 0.29
CA THR A 102 3.70 -12.68 0.12
C THR A 102 3.75 -13.91 1.01
N VAL A 103 2.61 -14.24 1.62
CA VAL A 103 2.41 -15.50 2.34
C VAL A 103 1.42 -16.28 1.51
N ILE A 104 1.89 -17.38 0.93
CA ILE A 104 1.08 -18.29 0.14
C ILE A 104 1.28 -19.68 0.70
N ASP A 105 0.21 -20.44 0.72
CA ASP A 105 0.30 -21.88 0.88
C ASP A 105 0.81 -22.44 -0.45
N LEU A 106 2.00 -23.06 -0.41
CA LEU A 106 2.57 -23.70 -1.60
C LEU A 106 2.04 -25.13 -1.76
N GLY A 107 1.25 -25.65 -0.82
CA GLY A 107 1.02 -27.09 -0.71
C GLY A 107 2.34 -27.80 -0.37
N ASP A 108 2.26 -29.01 0.18
CA ASP A 108 3.42 -29.88 0.34
C ASP A 108 3.84 -30.45 -1.03
N ASP A 109 4.26 -29.62 -1.98
CA ASP A 109 4.91 -30.06 -3.22
C ASP A 109 6.44 -30.06 -3.02
N ASP A 110 6.90 -30.95 -2.14
CA ASP A 110 8.32 -31.23 -1.89
C ASP A 110 8.86 -32.38 -2.78
N ASP A 111 8.16 -32.77 -3.85
CA ASP A 111 8.59 -33.83 -4.77
C ASP A 111 8.67 -33.37 -6.24
N GLU A 112 9.88 -33.49 -6.81
CA GLU A 112 10.21 -33.62 -8.24
C GLU A 112 9.94 -32.45 -9.21
N ARG A 113 10.70 -31.35 -9.09
CA ARG A 113 11.13 -30.56 -10.28
C ARG A 113 12.63 -30.30 -10.31
N ASN A 114 13.38 -31.37 -10.04
CA ASN A 114 14.80 -31.47 -10.31
C ASN A 114 15.06 -32.69 -11.21
N LEU A 115 14.41 -32.75 -12.37
CA LEU A 115 14.66 -33.73 -13.43
C LEU A 115 14.24 -33.14 -14.78
N LEU A 116 15.18 -32.42 -15.40
CA LEU A 116 15.53 -32.32 -16.84
C LEU A 116 16.26 -31.00 -17.10
#